data_AF-A0A9X9YME5-F1
#
_entry.id   AF-A0A9X9YME5-F1
#
_cell.length_a   1.000
_cell.length_b   1.000
_cell.length_c   1.000
_cell.angle_alpha   90.00
_cell.angle_beta   90.00
_cell.angle_gamma   90.00
#
_symmetry.space_group_name_H-M   'P 1'
#
loop_
_entity.id
_entity.type
_entity.pdbx_description
1 polymer ?
#
loop_
_entity_poly.entity_id
_entity_poly.type
_entity_poly.pdbx_seq_one_letter_code
_entity_poly.pdbx_strand_id
1 'polypeptide(L)'
;MHIAEESGAGTLTYVGRFDLAEFAVVLEPGEPLRTARRAFYAGMVALTDALRAYAPPNKEIAIDWPDAIRVDGGLVGGGRLGWPSSAKEDEPPRWLVFGAMIRTVAMSDREAGVYPLASALDQEGFGEAGAIQVTESFVRHLMRALDAWQADGFDGIAREFLSRLPRARQTTYVIADNGDLIARRIGTNRTDRHDLKKGLLSPSWFGSILGGQRL
;
A
#
# COMPACT_ATOMS: atom_id res chain seq x y z
N MET A 1 4.12 -15.69 -1.68
CA MET A 1 3.68 -15.27 -3.03
C MET A 1 3.33 -16.44 -3.95
N HIS A 2 3.25 -17.69 -3.46
CA HIS A 2 2.94 -18.86 -4.29
C HIS A 2 1.44 -19.06 -4.64
N ILE A 3 0.54 -18.29 -4.04
CA ILE A 3 -0.91 -18.52 -4.11
C ILE A 3 -1.46 -18.33 -5.54
N ALA A 4 -0.86 -17.44 -6.33
CA ALA A 4 -1.33 -17.16 -7.70
C ALA A 4 -0.96 -18.24 -8.73
N GLU A 5 -0.04 -19.16 -8.41
CA GLU A 5 0.28 -20.28 -9.31
C GLU A 5 -0.79 -21.38 -9.25
N GLU A 6 -1.53 -21.44 -8.13
CA GLU A 6 -2.58 -22.44 -7.87
C GLU A 6 -4.00 -21.84 -7.91
N SER A 7 -4.13 -20.51 -7.86
CA SER A 7 -5.42 -19.80 -7.74
C SER A 7 -5.52 -18.59 -8.70
N GLY A 8 -6.68 -18.42 -9.34
CA GLY A 8 -6.92 -17.36 -10.36
C GLY A 8 -7.28 -15.98 -9.79
N ALA A 9 -7.56 -15.03 -10.69
CA ALA A 9 -7.96 -13.65 -10.38
C ALA A 9 -9.05 -13.56 -9.29
N GLY A 10 -8.90 -12.56 -8.40
CA GLY A 10 -9.87 -12.29 -7.33
C GLY A 10 -9.70 -13.18 -6.10
N THR A 11 -8.75 -14.12 -6.10
CA THR A 11 -8.45 -14.92 -4.90
C THR A 11 -7.93 -14.02 -3.78
N LEU A 12 -8.64 -13.99 -2.65
CA LEU A 12 -8.24 -13.35 -1.41
C LEU A 12 -7.82 -14.40 -0.39
N THR A 13 -6.65 -14.23 0.20
CA THR A 13 -6.18 -15.02 1.35
C THR A 13 -5.93 -14.12 2.53
N TYR A 14 -6.21 -14.58 3.73
CA TYR A 14 -5.95 -13.83 4.96
C TYR A 14 -5.44 -14.76 6.06
N VAL A 15 -4.67 -14.20 6.99
CA VAL A 15 -4.20 -14.92 8.18
C VAL A 15 -5.06 -14.48 9.37
N GLY A 16 -5.66 -15.46 10.06
CA GLY A 16 -6.50 -15.22 11.23
C GLY A 16 -5.68 -14.90 12.48
N ARG A 17 -5.07 -13.71 12.52
CA ARG A 17 -4.38 -13.16 13.68
C ARG A 17 -5.17 -12.00 14.26
N PHE A 18 -5.24 -11.90 15.58
CA PHE A 18 -5.99 -10.83 16.26
C PHE A 18 -5.23 -9.49 16.25
N ASP A 19 -3.90 -9.56 16.20
CA ASP A 19 -2.96 -8.44 16.31
C ASP A 19 -2.50 -7.87 14.95
N LEU A 20 -2.80 -8.57 13.87
CA LEU A 20 -2.32 -8.26 12.54
C LEU A 20 -3.38 -8.57 11.49
N ALA A 21 -3.81 -7.56 10.76
CA ALA A 21 -4.54 -7.75 9.50
C ALA A 21 -3.51 -8.09 8.42
N GLU A 22 -3.43 -9.35 8.01
CA GLU A 22 -2.57 -9.81 6.92
C GLU A 22 -3.40 -10.49 5.85
N PHE A 23 -3.36 -9.95 4.63
CA PHE A 23 -4.08 -10.51 3.49
C PHE A 23 -3.39 -10.25 2.16
N ALA A 24 -3.78 -11.00 1.14
CA ALA A 24 -3.30 -10.83 -0.23
C ALA A 24 -4.40 -11.13 -1.26
N VAL A 25 -4.39 -10.38 -2.35
CA VAL A 25 -5.32 -10.49 -3.49
C VAL A 25 -4.55 -10.73 -4.78
N VAL A 26 -5.03 -11.68 -5.59
CA VAL A 26 -4.49 -11.98 -6.94
C VAL A 26 -5.21 -11.12 -7.99
N LEU A 27 -4.44 -10.47 -8.86
CA LEU A 27 -4.90 -9.67 -9.99
C LEU A 27 -4.32 -10.23 -11.29
N GLU A 28 -5.07 -10.14 -12.39
CA GLU A 28 -4.63 -10.60 -13.72
C GLU A 28 -4.69 -9.42 -14.70
N PRO A 29 -3.64 -8.58 -14.76
CA PRO A 29 -3.64 -7.40 -15.62
C PRO A 29 -3.45 -7.78 -17.10
N GLY A 30 -4.19 -7.11 -17.97
CA GLY A 30 -4.06 -7.24 -19.43
C GLY A 30 -2.99 -6.34 -20.07
N GLU A 31 -2.25 -5.56 -19.27
CA GLU A 31 -1.25 -4.60 -19.74
C GLU A 31 0.19 -5.06 -19.42
N PRO A 32 1.22 -4.56 -20.14
CA PRO A 32 2.62 -4.89 -19.88
C PRO A 32 3.02 -4.68 -18.42
N LEU A 33 3.88 -5.56 -17.87
CA LEU A 33 4.30 -5.51 -16.46
C LEU A 33 4.76 -4.11 -16.02
N ARG A 34 5.48 -3.38 -16.89
CA ARG A 34 5.97 -2.02 -16.60
C ARG A 34 4.85 -1.06 -16.18
N THR A 35 3.66 -1.17 -16.77
CA THR A 35 2.50 -0.35 -16.44
C THR A 35 1.55 -1.06 -15.47
N ALA A 36 1.47 -2.39 -15.53
CA ALA A 36 0.65 -3.20 -14.63
C ALA A 36 1.02 -3.01 -13.14
N ARG A 37 2.28 -2.69 -12.83
CA ARG A 37 2.70 -2.36 -11.45
C ARG A 37 1.92 -1.20 -10.83
N ARG A 38 1.29 -0.35 -11.64
CA ARG A 38 0.38 0.71 -11.16
C ARG A 38 -0.81 0.16 -10.37
N ALA A 39 -1.15 -1.14 -10.53
CA ALA A 39 -2.13 -1.85 -9.70
C ALA A 39 -1.86 -1.71 -8.20
N PHE A 40 -0.59 -1.53 -7.84
CA PHE A 40 -0.17 -1.25 -6.47
C PHE A 40 -0.82 0.02 -5.90
N TYR A 41 -0.93 1.09 -6.68
CA TYR A 41 -1.53 2.34 -6.23
C TYR A 41 -3.01 2.17 -5.90
N ALA A 42 -3.74 1.39 -6.71
CA ALA A 42 -5.14 1.06 -6.42
C ALA A 42 -5.28 0.25 -5.12
N GLY A 43 -4.38 -0.72 -4.89
CA GLY A 43 -4.33 -1.47 -3.63
C GLY A 43 -4.04 -0.57 -2.41
N MET A 44 -3.09 0.36 -2.54
CA MET A 44 -2.77 1.31 -1.46
C MET A 44 -3.90 2.31 -1.18
N VAL A 45 -4.57 2.80 -2.23
CA VAL A 45 -5.78 3.61 -2.14
C VAL A 45 -6.88 2.85 -1.39
N ALA A 46 -7.20 1.63 -1.84
CA ALA A 46 -8.21 0.80 -1.19
C ALA A 46 -7.88 0.52 0.29
N LEU A 47 -6.60 0.25 0.61
CA LEU A 47 -6.15 -0.01 1.97
C LEU A 47 -6.31 1.22 2.87
N THR A 48 -5.95 2.40 2.39
CA THR A 48 -6.09 3.62 3.19
C THR A 48 -7.54 4.09 3.31
N ASP A 49 -8.40 3.85 2.32
CA ASP A 49 -9.85 4.09 2.47
C ASP A 49 -10.49 3.13 3.46
N ALA A 50 -10.06 1.87 3.45
CA ALA A 50 -10.50 0.89 4.42
C ALA A 50 -10.18 1.31 5.86
N LEU A 51 -8.99 1.87 6.10
CA LEU A 51 -8.61 2.42 7.40
C LEU A 51 -9.43 3.67 7.75
N ARG A 52 -9.59 4.61 6.81
CA ARG A 52 -10.37 5.85 7.03
C ARG A 52 -11.82 5.58 7.43
N ALA A 53 -12.40 4.47 6.96
CA ALA A 53 -13.76 4.07 7.34
C ALA A 53 -13.94 3.82 8.85
N TYR A 54 -12.85 3.54 9.57
CA TYR A 54 -12.84 3.29 11.02
C TYR A 54 -12.01 4.30 11.81
N ALA A 55 -11.36 5.24 11.13
CA ALA A 55 -10.50 6.21 11.77
C ALA A 55 -11.32 7.24 12.56
N PRO A 56 -10.86 7.65 13.75
CA PRO A 56 -11.37 8.85 14.39
C PRO A 56 -11.27 10.07 13.46
N PRO A 57 -12.19 11.05 13.55
CA PRO A 57 -12.31 12.13 12.56
C PRO A 57 -11.08 13.03 12.43
N ASN A 58 -10.19 13.06 13.43
CA ASN A 58 -9.01 13.92 13.45
C ASN A 58 -7.71 13.18 13.09
N LYS A 59 -7.77 11.89 12.75
CA LYS A 59 -6.57 11.10 12.46
C LYS A 59 -6.05 11.34 11.04
N GLU A 60 -4.77 11.70 10.95
CA GLU A 60 -4.08 11.78 9.66
C GLU A 60 -3.61 10.38 9.25
N ILE A 61 -4.11 9.89 8.12
CA ILE A 61 -3.59 8.68 7.48
C ILE A 61 -2.80 9.10 6.24
N ALA A 62 -1.53 8.73 6.19
CA ALA A 62 -0.62 9.09 5.11
C ALA A 62 0.07 7.86 4.54
N ILE A 63 0.51 7.98 3.28
CA ILE A 63 1.34 6.99 2.59
C ILE A 63 2.74 7.57 2.44
N ASP A 64 3.71 6.95 3.12
CA ASP A 64 5.11 7.14 2.82
C ASP A 64 5.41 6.34 1.55
N TRP A 65 5.71 7.07 0.46
CA TRP A 65 5.85 6.45 -0.85
C TRP A 65 6.94 5.36 -0.87
N PRO A 66 6.70 4.21 -1.53
CA PRO A 66 5.45 3.87 -2.19
C PRO A 66 4.41 3.22 -1.26
N ASP A 67 4.85 2.64 -0.16
CA ASP A 67 4.24 1.41 0.37
C ASP A 67 3.88 1.44 1.85
N ALA A 68 4.39 2.39 2.62
CA ALA A 68 4.24 2.43 4.06
C ALA A 68 3.06 3.30 4.47
N ILE A 69 2.24 2.81 5.42
CA ILE A 69 1.10 3.55 5.95
C ILE A 69 1.43 4.09 7.34
N ARG A 70 1.20 5.38 7.51
CA ARG A 70 1.30 6.06 8.79
C ARG A 70 -0.04 6.57 9.27
N VAL A 71 -0.23 6.53 10.58
CA VAL A 71 -1.31 7.21 11.30
C VAL A 71 -0.67 8.17 12.28
N ASP A 72 -0.97 9.47 12.15
CA ASP A 72 -0.33 10.57 12.92
C ASP A 72 1.21 10.47 12.99
N GLY A 73 1.84 9.95 11.94
CA GLY A 73 3.29 9.74 11.86
C GLY A 73 3.79 8.38 12.35
N GLY A 74 2.98 7.61 13.10
CA GLY A 74 3.28 6.23 13.51
C GLY A 74 3.08 5.24 12.36
N LEU A 75 4.10 4.44 12.05
CA LEU A 75 4.07 3.36 11.08
C LEU A 75 3.19 2.21 11.58
N VAL A 76 2.06 1.99 10.93
CA VAL A 76 1.11 0.92 11.30
C VAL A 76 1.19 -0.30 10.37
N GLY A 77 1.82 -0.15 9.20
CA GLY A 77 1.88 -1.23 8.22
C GLY A 77 2.18 -0.75 6.81
N GLY A 78 1.76 -1.54 5.81
CA GLY A 78 1.92 -1.17 4.42
C GLY A 78 1.49 -2.24 3.43
N GLY A 79 1.71 -1.94 2.16
CA GLY A 79 1.44 -2.82 1.03
C GLY A 79 2.72 -3.41 0.42
N ARG A 80 2.56 -4.51 -0.33
CA ARG A 80 3.60 -5.10 -1.18
C ARG A 80 3.00 -5.60 -2.48
N LEU A 81 3.81 -5.67 -3.53
CA LEU A 81 3.41 -6.25 -4.81
C LEU A 81 4.33 -7.39 -5.21
N GLY A 82 3.75 -8.51 -5.62
CA GLY A 82 4.44 -9.65 -6.20
C GLY A 82 4.07 -9.87 -7.66
N TRP A 83 5.01 -10.41 -8.43
CA TRP A 83 4.81 -10.87 -9.80
C TRP A 83 5.78 -12.02 -10.10
N PRO A 84 5.56 -12.83 -11.15
CA PRO A 84 6.47 -13.91 -11.52
C PRO A 84 7.89 -13.38 -11.81
N SER A 85 8.93 -14.04 -11.31
CA SER A 85 10.32 -13.65 -11.57
C SER A 85 10.70 -13.73 -13.06
N SER A 86 10.00 -14.58 -13.82
CA SER A 86 10.15 -14.72 -15.27
C SER A 86 9.37 -13.70 -16.10
N ALA A 87 8.57 -12.82 -15.48
CA ALA A 87 7.74 -11.87 -16.20
C ALA A 87 8.60 -10.80 -16.89
N LYS A 88 8.30 -10.50 -18.15
CA LYS A 88 9.01 -9.49 -18.94
C LYS A 88 8.34 -8.13 -18.81
N GLU A 89 9.12 -7.04 -18.86
CA GLU A 89 8.61 -5.67 -18.68
C GLU A 89 7.57 -5.26 -19.73
N ASP A 90 7.72 -5.76 -20.95
CA ASP A 90 6.90 -5.40 -22.11
C ASP A 90 5.78 -6.40 -22.42
N GLU A 91 5.60 -7.42 -21.57
CA GLU A 91 4.54 -8.44 -21.71
C GLU A 91 3.60 -8.39 -20.50
N PRO A 92 2.29 -8.66 -20.67
CA PRO A 92 1.40 -8.80 -19.53
C PRO A 92 1.86 -9.95 -18.61
N PRO A 93 2.02 -9.70 -17.30
CA PRO A 93 2.37 -10.77 -16.37
C PRO A 93 1.16 -11.70 -16.18
N ARG A 94 1.41 -12.99 -15.95
CA ARG A 94 0.34 -13.96 -15.66
C ARG A 94 -0.53 -13.53 -14.47
N TRP A 95 0.10 -12.94 -13.47
CA TRP A 95 -0.56 -12.47 -12.26
C TRP A 95 0.24 -11.35 -11.61
N LEU A 96 -0.45 -10.54 -10.81
CA LEU A 96 0.10 -9.72 -9.74
C LEU A 96 -0.52 -10.15 -8.42
N VAL A 97 0.23 -10.04 -7.33
CA VAL A 97 -0.30 -10.24 -5.98
C VAL A 97 -0.08 -8.97 -5.17
N PHE A 98 -1.17 -8.27 -4.83
CA PHE A 98 -1.11 -7.22 -3.82
C PHE A 98 -1.27 -7.85 -2.44
N GLY A 99 -0.35 -7.59 -1.53
CA GLY A 99 -0.45 -8.00 -0.14
C GLY A 99 -0.40 -6.81 0.80
N ALA A 100 -1.09 -6.89 1.92
CA ALA A 100 -1.06 -5.87 2.96
C ALA A 100 -0.82 -6.49 4.33
N MET A 101 -0.14 -5.73 5.19
CA MET A 101 -0.10 -6.01 6.62
C MET A 101 -0.35 -4.73 7.39
N ILE A 102 -1.28 -4.76 8.34
CA ILE A 102 -1.57 -3.65 9.25
C ILE A 102 -1.62 -4.18 10.67
N ARG A 103 -0.84 -3.58 11.57
CA ARG A 103 -0.88 -3.89 13.00
C ARG A 103 -2.16 -3.36 13.60
N THR A 104 -3.02 -4.26 14.06
CA THR A 104 -4.28 -3.91 14.72
C THR A 104 -4.09 -3.75 16.22
N VAL A 105 -3.15 -4.49 16.81
CA VAL A 105 -2.84 -4.47 18.25
C VAL A 105 -1.33 -4.38 18.47
N ALA A 106 -0.90 -3.57 19.45
CA ALA A 106 0.50 -3.54 19.88
C ALA A 106 0.83 -4.73 20.80
N MET A 107 1.92 -5.44 20.53
CA MET A 107 2.26 -6.71 21.21
C MET A 107 2.97 -6.50 22.57
N SER A 108 3.59 -5.34 22.84
CA SER A 108 4.03 -4.93 24.21
C SER A 108 4.64 -3.52 24.28
N ASP A 109 4.64 -2.89 25.45
CA ASP A 109 5.32 -1.59 25.74
C ASP A 109 6.85 -1.63 25.49
N ARG A 110 7.46 -2.82 25.42
CA ARG A 110 8.91 -2.99 25.13
C ARG A 110 9.27 -2.67 23.68
N GLU A 111 8.31 -2.75 22.74
CA GLU A 111 8.57 -2.44 21.33
C GLU A 111 8.75 -0.94 21.07
N ALA A 112 8.11 -0.07 21.89
CA ALA A 112 8.24 1.38 21.77
C ALA A 112 9.69 1.88 21.95
N GLY A 113 10.51 1.14 22.71
CA GLY A 113 11.94 1.43 22.89
C GLY A 113 12.86 0.94 21.76
N VAL A 114 12.39 0.00 20.93
CA VAL A 114 13.21 -0.64 19.86
C VAL A 114 12.79 -0.14 18.48
N TYR A 115 11.52 0.19 18.29
CA TYR A 115 10.95 0.72 17.06
C TYR A 115 10.11 1.98 17.37
N PRO A 116 10.75 3.13 17.64
CA PRO A 116 10.06 4.34 18.13
C PRO A 116 9.05 4.95 17.15
N LEU A 117 9.02 4.48 15.90
CA LEU A 117 8.06 4.89 14.88
C LEU A 117 7.00 3.83 14.59
N ALA A 118 7.02 2.64 15.21
CA ALA A 118 6.01 1.60 14.96
C ALA A 118 4.81 1.79 15.90
N SER A 119 3.60 1.82 15.34
CA SER A 119 2.32 1.97 16.06
C SER A 119 1.37 0.83 15.66
N ALA A 120 0.17 0.81 16.24
CA ALA A 120 -0.92 -0.11 15.93
C ALA A 120 -2.28 0.61 16.03
N LEU A 121 -3.30 0.10 15.35
CA LEU A 121 -4.60 0.77 15.26
C LEU A 121 -5.28 1.00 16.63
N ASP A 122 -5.12 0.08 17.58
CA ASP A 122 -5.63 0.22 18.95
C ASP A 122 -5.00 1.40 19.71
N GLN A 123 -3.68 1.59 19.58
CA GLN A 123 -2.95 2.73 20.14
C GLN A 123 -3.36 4.05 19.47
N GLU A 124 -3.77 3.99 18.20
CA GLU A 124 -4.28 5.12 17.44
C GLU A 124 -5.79 5.35 17.65
N GLY A 125 -6.46 4.57 18.51
CA GLY A 125 -7.86 4.81 18.87
C GLY A 125 -8.88 4.42 17.81
N PHE A 126 -8.57 3.46 16.94
CA PHE A 126 -9.50 2.93 15.91
C PHE A 126 -10.62 2.03 16.48
N GLY A 127 -10.81 2.05 17.80
CA GLY A 127 -11.87 1.30 18.47
C GLY A 127 -11.78 -0.21 18.24
N GLU A 128 -12.88 -0.84 17.83
CA GLU A 128 -12.99 -2.28 17.59
C GLU A 128 -12.57 -2.72 16.17
N ALA A 129 -11.91 -1.84 15.40
CA ALA A 129 -11.46 -2.18 14.05
C ALA A 129 -10.30 -3.20 14.09
N GLY A 130 -10.67 -4.48 14.04
CA GLY A 130 -9.74 -5.59 13.99
C GLY A 130 -9.40 -6.04 12.57
N ALA A 131 -8.66 -7.15 12.48
CA ALA A 131 -8.17 -7.70 11.22
C ALA A 131 -9.29 -8.00 10.21
N ILE A 132 -10.42 -8.50 10.70
CA ILE A 132 -11.59 -8.84 9.87
C ILE A 132 -12.19 -7.58 9.24
N GLN A 133 -12.48 -6.55 10.06
CA GLN A 133 -13.09 -5.30 9.59
C GLN A 133 -12.22 -4.60 8.55
N VAL A 134 -10.91 -4.54 8.78
CA VAL A 134 -9.95 -3.95 7.83
C VAL A 134 -9.94 -4.74 6.52
N THR A 135 -9.88 -6.08 6.58
CA THR A 135 -9.84 -6.93 5.39
C THR A 135 -11.12 -6.81 4.56
N GLU A 136 -12.29 -6.90 5.20
CA GLU A 136 -13.57 -6.75 4.50
C GLU A 136 -13.74 -5.36 3.87
N SER A 137 -13.36 -4.32 4.62
CA SER A 137 -13.41 -2.94 4.12
C SER A 137 -12.45 -2.74 2.96
N PHE A 138 -11.26 -3.32 3.01
CA PHE A 138 -10.30 -3.31 1.90
C PHE A 138 -10.90 -3.90 0.63
N VAL A 139 -11.53 -5.08 0.68
CA VAL A 139 -12.11 -5.72 -0.50
C VAL A 139 -13.16 -4.81 -1.15
N ARG A 140 -14.06 -4.21 -0.35
CA ARG A 140 -15.09 -3.29 -0.85
C ARG A 140 -14.48 -2.07 -1.55
N HIS A 141 -13.44 -1.48 -0.96
CA HIS A 141 -12.77 -0.31 -1.54
C HIS A 141 -11.89 -0.67 -2.74
N LEU A 142 -11.32 -1.88 -2.78
CA LEU A 142 -10.54 -2.37 -3.91
C LEU A 142 -11.43 -2.51 -5.14
N MET A 143 -12.62 -3.12 -5.00
CA MET A 143 -13.56 -3.23 -6.13
C MET A 143 -13.91 -1.84 -6.68
N ARG A 144 -14.23 -0.88 -5.81
CA ARG A 144 -14.50 0.51 -6.22
C ARG A 144 -13.32 1.17 -6.95
N ALA A 145 -12.10 0.99 -6.44
CA ALA A 145 -10.90 1.55 -7.05
C ALA A 145 -10.62 0.92 -8.44
N LEU A 146 -10.81 -0.40 -8.57
CA LEU A 146 -10.65 -1.10 -9.85
C LEU A 146 -11.74 -0.69 -10.85
N ASP A 147 -13.00 -0.57 -10.43
CA ASP A 147 -14.10 -0.11 -11.27
C ASP A 147 -13.85 1.32 -11.77
N ALA A 148 -13.42 2.23 -10.88
CA ALA A 148 -13.09 3.61 -11.23
C ALA A 148 -11.91 3.69 -12.21
N TRP A 149 -10.87 2.86 -12.02
CA TRP A 149 -9.79 2.77 -12.99
C TRP A 149 -10.30 2.25 -14.34
N GLN A 150 -11.08 1.17 -14.37
CA GLN A 150 -11.60 0.63 -15.62
C GLN A 150 -12.44 1.65 -16.40
N ALA A 151 -13.22 2.48 -15.70
CA ALA A 151 -14.05 3.51 -16.30
C ALA A 151 -13.25 4.74 -16.79
N ASP A 152 -12.40 5.31 -15.92
CA ASP A 152 -11.81 6.64 -16.11
C ASP A 152 -10.29 6.62 -16.36
N GLY A 153 -9.68 5.44 -16.38
CA GLY A 153 -8.25 5.25 -16.48
C GLY A 153 -7.49 5.49 -15.17
N PHE A 154 -6.15 5.43 -15.24
CA PHE A 154 -5.28 5.45 -14.06
C PHE A 154 -5.21 6.83 -13.37
N ASP A 155 -5.51 7.92 -14.06
CA ASP A 155 -5.32 9.28 -13.53
C ASP A 155 -6.15 9.56 -12.27
N GLY A 156 -7.34 8.96 -12.15
CA GLY A 156 -8.17 9.05 -10.94
C GLY A 156 -7.45 8.45 -9.73
N ILE A 157 -6.97 7.22 -9.87
CA ILE A 157 -6.19 6.51 -8.84
C ILE A 157 -4.90 7.26 -8.51
N ALA A 158 -4.21 7.79 -9.51
CA ALA A 158 -3.00 8.58 -9.30
C ALA A 158 -3.28 9.81 -8.44
N ARG A 159 -4.33 10.58 -8.73
CA ARG A 159 -4.72 11.76 -7.93
C ARG A 159 -5.08 11.38 -6.50
N GLU A 160 -5.87 10.32 -6.32
CA GLU A 160 -6.26 9.86 -4.98
C GLU A 160 -5.05 9.41 -4.17
N PHE A 161 -4.14 8.65 -4.76
CA PHE A 161 -2.92 8.22 -4.10
C PHE A 161 -2.03 9.41 -3.73
N LEU A 162 -1.80 10.33 -4.68
CA LEU A 162 -0.96 11.51 -4.45
C LEU A 162 -1.52 12.43 -3.34
N SER A 163 -2.84 12.48 -3.18
CA SER A 163 -3.50 13.22 -2.10
C SER A 163 -3.19 12.67 -0.69
N ARG A 164 -2.69 11.43 -0.61
CA ARG A 164 -2.37 10.71 0.63
C ARG A 164 -0.88 10.77 0.96
N LEU A 165 -0.05 11.37 0.10
CA LEU A 165 1.36 11.61 0.42
C LEU A 165 1.52 12.71 1.48
N PRO A 166 2.55 12.64 2.33
CA PRO A 166 2.89 13.71 3.24
C PRO A 166 3.03 15.05 2.52
N ARG A 167 2.50 16.11 3.13
CA ARG A 167 2.57 17.46 2.56
C ARG A 167 4.02 17.97 2.57
N ALA A 168 4.63 18.03 1.39
CA ALA A 168 5.93 18.68 1.20
C ALA A 168 5.74 20.13 0.76
N ARG A 169 6.34 21.08 1.49
CA ARG A 169 6.33 22.49 1.10
C ARG A 169 7.01 22.65 -0.27
N GLN A 170 6.39 23.46 -1.13
CA GLN A 170 6.92 23.85 -2.45
C GLN A 170 7.26 22.66 -3.36
N THR A 171 6.57 21.53 -3.22
CA THR A 171 6.79 20.34 -4.06
C THR A 171 5.47 19.88 -4.65
N THR A 172 5.45 19.60 -5.94
CA THR A 172 4.34 18.95 -6.62
C THR A 172 4.76 17.56 -7.04
N TYR A 173 3.87 16.60 -6.83
CA TYR A 173 4.08 15.21 -7.23
C TYR A 173 3.23 14.87 -8.45
N VAL A 174 3.77 14.02 -9.32
CA VAL A 174 3.07 13.41 -10.45
C VAL A 174 3.52 11.95 -10.53
N ILE A 175 2.62 11.05 -10.92
CA ILE A 175 2.97 9.67 -11.25
C ILE A 175 3.14 9.60 -12.77
N ALA A 176 4.32 9.19 -13.22
CA ALA A 176 4.60 8.98 -14.64
C ALA A 176 3.89 7.73 -15.18
N ASP A 177 3.81 7.56 -16.50
CA ASP A 177 3.08 6.45 -17.14
C ASP A 177 3.56 5.06 -16.70
N ASN A 178 4.85 4.92 -16.39
CA ASN A 178 5.44 3.68 -15.88
C ASN A 178 5.26 3.48 -14.36
N GLY A 179 4.54 4.39 -13.69
CA GLY A 179 4.27 4.37 -12.27
C GLY A 179 5.31 5.08 -11.40
N ASP A 180 6.38 5.64 -11.95
CA ASP A 180 7.39 6.34 -11.14
C ASP A 180 6.85 7.64 -10.53
N LEU A 181 7.28 7.96 -9.30
CA LEU A 181 6.95 9.24 -8.68
C LEU A 181 7.94 10.30 -9.16
N ILE A 182 7.41 11.39 -9.70
CA ILE A 182 8.18 12.59 -10.06
C ILE A 182 7.84 13.69 -9.05
N ALA A 183 8.84 14.11 -8.28
CA ALA A 183 8.76 15.26 -7.38
C ALA A 183 9.37 16.47 -8.07
N ARG A 184 8.58 17.54 -8.25
CA ARG A 184 9.05 18.81 -8.85
C ARG A 184 8.99 19.93 -7.83
N ARG A 185 10.12 20.63 -7.66
CA ARG A 185 10.16 21.82 -6.79
C ARG A 185 9.58 23.04 -7.49
N ILE A 186 8.57 23.65 -6.87
CA ILE A 186 7.89 24.84 -7.35
C ILE A 186 8.89 26.00 -7.48
N GLY A 187 8.83 26.73 -8.59
CA GLY A 187 9.73 27.86 -8.87
C GLY A 187 11.12 27.45 -9.34
N THR A 188 11.37 26.16 -9.60
CA THR A 188 12.66 25.66 -10.12
C THR A 188 12.45 24.60 -11.19
N ASN A 189 13.50 24.31 -11.97
CA ASN A 189 13.52 23.16 -12.89
C ASN A 189 14.05 21.87 -12.22
N ARG A 190 14.13 21.82 -10.89
CA ARG A 190 14.60 20.63 -10.17
C ARG A 190 13.49 19.59 -10.08
N THR A 191 13.80 18.40 -10.59
CA THR A 191 12.93 17.23 -10.59
C THR A 191 13.67 16.03 -10.05
N ASP A 192 13.09 15.38 -9.04
CA ASP A 192 13.59 14.13 -8.48
C ASP A 192 12.66 13.00 -8.91
N ARG A 193 13.21 11.92 -9.44
CA ARG A 193 12.45 10.74 -9.90
C ARG A 193 12.71 9.56 -8.98
N HIS A 194 11.63 8.95 -8.50
CA HIS A 194 11.66 7.74 -7.69
C HIS A 194 11.09 6.56 -8.47
N ASP A 195 11.92 5.52 -8.62
CA ASP A 195 11.64 4.33 -9.42
C ASP A 195 10.70 3.37 -8.67
N LEU A 196 9.49 3.16 -9.19
CA LEU A 196 8.47 2.35 -8.54
C LEU A 196 8.91 0.90 -8.39
N LYS A 197 9.53 0.32 -9.41
CA LYS A 197 10.00 -1.07 -9.37
C LYS A 197 11.01 -1.27 -8.23
N LYS A 198 11.97 -0.36 -8.09
CA LYS A 198 12.95 -0.40 -6.99
C LYS A 198 12.28 -0.26 -5.63
N GLY A 199 11.28 0.62 -5.49
CA GLY A 199 10.51 0.77 -4.25
C GLY A 199 9.75 -0.51 -3.89
N LEU A 200 9.10 -1.16 -4.85
CA LEU A 200 8.34 -2.39 -4.63
C LEU A 200 9.22 -3.60 -4.28
N LEU A 201 10.45 -3.64 -4.78
CA LEU A 201 11.42 -4.71 -4.46
C LEU A 201 12.06 -4.56 -3.08
N SER A 202 11.98 -3.38 -2.47
CA SER A 202 12.58 -3.08 -1.17
C SER A 202 11.56 -2.43 -0.21
N PRO A 203 10.54 -3.17 0.27
CA PRO A 203 9.49 -2.60 1.08
C PRO A 203 10.02 -1.93 2.34
N SER A 204 9.69 -0.66 2.54
CA SER A 204 10.33 0.19 3.55
C SER A 204 9.89 -0.13 4.98
N TRP A 205 8.70 -0.72 5.13
CA TRP A 205 8.02 -0.97 6.41
C TRP A 205 8.16 -2.42 6.91
N PHE A 206 8.42 -3.37 6.01
CA PHE A 206 8.20 -4.81 6.25
C PHE A 206 9.03 -5.36 7.42
N GLY A 207 10.32 -4.99 7.49
CA GLY A 207 11.20 -5.42 8.58
C GLY A 207 10.80 -4.86 9.95
N SER A 208 10.28 -3.62 9.99
CA SER A 208 9.83 -2.96 11.22
C SER A 208 8.56 -3.57 11.80
N ILE A 209 7.67 -4.08 10.96
CA ILE A 209 6.42 -4.73 11.40
C ILE A 209 6.65 -6.17 11.84
N LEU A 210 7.62 -6.88 11.26
CA LEU A 210 7.93 -8.27 11.62
C LEU A 210 8.89 -8.42 12.82
N GLY A 211 9.34 -7.31 13.44
CA GLY A 211 10.29 -7.35 14.55
C GLY A 211 11.70 -7.83 14.15
N GLY A 212 12.06 -7.75 12.87
CA GLY A 212 13.36 -8.19 12.36
C GLY A 212 14.41 -7.08 12.45
N GLN A 213 15.61 -7.39 12.92
CA GLN A 213 16.79 -6.54 12.72
C GLN A 213 17.06 -6.40 11.21
N ARG A 214 17.36 -5.17 10.75
CA ARG A 214 18.06 -4.97 9.49
C ARG A 214 19.39 -5.72 9.59
N LEU A 215 19.60 -6.74 8.75
CA LEU A 215 20.93 -7.22 8.41
C LEU A 215 21.56 -6.27 7.39
#